data_AF-A0A1K2IM00-F1
#
_entry.id   AF-A0A1K2IM00-F1
#
_cell.length_a   1.000
_cell.length_b   1.000
_cell.length_c   1.000
_cell.angle_alpha   90.00
_cell.angle_beta   90.00
_cell.angle_gamma   90.00
#
_symmetry.space_group_name_H-M   'P 1'
#
loop_
_entity.id
_entity.type
_entity.pdbx_description
1 polymer ?
#
loop_
_entity_poly.entity_id
_entity_poly.type
_entity_poly.pdbx_seq_one_letter_code
_entity_poly.pdbx_strand_id
1 'polypeptide(L)'
;MIVGYHFIKVPDEKLCISLLKEIKEKHGIVCRRCDSSEYYWKQDKMVFECKECRLRTSLKVGTIMNRSRLPIHFWVVAVNCIISGSFKLTIKDIQRKLEHNRYEPILEMCNTIKMQLERLKPERKSGTSLISFNEMPLSEQHFFTWAECQNESHKKIDQKLIILYLEWLSKSPQIYY
;
A
#
# COMPACT_ATOMS: atom_id res chain seq x y z
N MET A 1 -14.30 25.68 -19.55
CA MET A 1 -13.38 24.64 -20.07
C MET A 1 -13.15 23.62 -18.96
N ILE A 2 -13.84 22.48 -19.02
CA ILE A 2 -13.65 21.39 -18.06
C ILE A 2 -12.35 20.70 -18.47
N VAL A 3 -11.28 20.88 -17.68
CA VAL A 3 -10.02 20.16 -17.89
C VAL A 3 -10.32 18.68 -17.69
N GLY A 4 -10.23 17.91 -18.77
CA GLY A 4 -10.48 16.47 -18.77
C GLY A 4 -9.59 15.78 -17.75
N TYR A 5 -10.20 15.27 -16.69
CA TYR A 5 -9.53 14.39 -15.74
C TYR A 5 -9.09 13.13 -16.50
N HIS A 6 -7.82 13.08 -16.86
CA HIS A 6 -7.21 11.93 -17.51
C HIS A 6 -7.47 10.68 -16.64
N PHE A 7 -8.24 9.73 -17.18
CA PHE A 7 -8.57 8.47 -16.53
C PHE A 7 -7.27 7.72 -16.20
N ILE A 8 -6.89 7.72 -14.92
CA ILE A 8 -5.92 6.75 -14.42
C ILE A 8 -6.61 5.41 -14.54
N LYS A 9 -6.04 4.49 -15.34
CA LYS A 9 -6.56 3.13 -15.46
C LYS A 9 -6.46 2.48 -14.08
N VAL A 10 -7.61 2.23 -13.47
CA VAL A 10 -7.71 1.53 -12.19
C VAL A 10 -7.13 0.13 -12.38
N PRO A 11 -6.17 -0.31 -11.54
CA PRO A 11 -5.66 -1.67 -11.61
C PRO A 11 -6.75 -2.67 -11.19
N ASP A 12 -6.76 -3.84 -11.82
CA ASP A 12 -7.73 -4.89 -11.53
C ASP A 12 -7.49 -5.52 -10.15
N GLU A 13 -8.55 -5.79 -9.39
CA GLU A 13 -8.45 -6.38 -8.05
C GLU A 13 -7.79 -7.76 -8.07
N LYS A 14 -8.07 -8.59 -9.08
CA LYS A 14 -7.49 -9.95 -9.15
C LYS A 14 -5.98 -9.87 -9.40
N LEU A 15 -5.54 -8.93 -10.23
CA LEU A 15 -4.12 -8.64 -10.44
C LEU A 15 -3.45 -8.18 -9.15
N CYS A 16 -4.08 -7.26 -8.40
CA CYS A 16 -3.52 -6.80 -7.13
C CYS A 16 -3.44 -7.93 -6.09
N ILE A 17 -4.45 -8.80 -6.03
CA ILE A 17 -4.45 -9.99 -5.17
C ILE A 17 -3.32 -10.95 -5.55
N SER A 18 -3.13 -11.25 -6.84
CA SER A 18 -2.10 -12.19 -7.29
C SER A 18 -0.70 -11.67 -7.00
N LEU A 19 -0.43 -10.40 -7.31
CA LEU A 19 0.86 -9.77 -7.04
C LEU A 19 1.14 -9.68 -5.54
N LEU A 20 0.15 -9.32 -4.73
CA LEU A 20 0.33 -9.26 -3.28
C LEU A 20 0.59 -10.65 -2.69
N LYS A 21 -0.07 -11.68 -3.21
CA LYS A 21 0.17 -13.07 -2.82
C LYS A 21 1.62 -13.47 -3.10
N GLU A 22 2.11 -13.23 -4.32
CA GLU A 22 3.50 -13.52 -4.71
C GLU A 22 4.51 -12.80 -3.81
N ILE A 23 4.27 -11.52 -3.49
CA ILE A 23 5.11 -10.74 -2.58
C ILE A 23 5.18 -11.40 -1.20
N LYS A 24 4.04 -11.85 -0.65
CA LYS A 24 4.01 -12.51 0.67
C LYS A 24 4.66 -13.88 0.66
N GLU A 25 4.46 -14.66 -0.39
CA GLU A 25 5.12 -15.96 -0.55
C GLU A 25 6.64 -15.78 -0.63
N LYS A 26 7.13 -14.76 -1.34
CA LYS A 26 8.55 -14.42 -1.42
C LYS A 26 9.15 -13.98 -0.08
N HIS A 27 8.42 -13.19 0.72
CA HIS A 27 8.88 -12.76 2.04
C HIS A 27 8.79 -13.86 3.11
N GLY A 28 8.12 -14.97 2.81
CA GLY A 28 7.84 -16.02 3.77
C GLY A 28 6.63 -15.67 4.65
N ILE A 29 5.79 -16.68 4.87
CA ILE A 29 4.59 -16.57 5.70
C ILE A 29 4.80 -17.48 6.90
N VAL A 30 4.57 -16.96 8.11
CA VAL A 30 4.75 -17.71 9.36
C VAL A 30 3.48 -17.65 10.20
N CYS A 31 3.10 -18.78 10.80
CA CYS A 31 1.81 -18.91 11.44
C CYS A 31 1.88 -18.32 12.84
N ARG A 32 1.14 -17.24 13.09
CA ARG A 32 1.09 -16.60 14.42
C ARG A 32 0.58 -17.48 15.58
N ARG A 33 0.13 -18.71 15.31
CA ARG A 33 -0.39 -19.64 16.33
C ARG A 33 0.55 -20.81 16.61
N CYS A 34 1.29 -21.28 15.60
CA CYS A 34 2.08 -22.51 15.70
C CYS A 34 3.42 -22.44 14.98
N ASP A 35 3.81 -21.25 14.52
CA ASP A 35 5.08 -20.92 13.85
C ASP A 35 5.43 -21.72 12.59
N SER A 36 4.51 -22.55 12.11
CA SER A 36 4.66 -23.26 10.83
C SER A 36 4.72 -22.28 9.65
N SER A 37 5.60 -22.57 8.71
CA SER A 37 5.74 -21.91 7.42
C SER A 37 4.94 -22.58 6.29
N GLU A 38 4.17 -23.63 6.62
CA GLU A 38 3.43 -24.41 5.64
C GLU A 38 1.97 -23.97 5.50
N TYR A 39 1.58 -23.64 4.26
CA TYR A 39 0.27 -23.13 3.91
C TYR A 39 -0.30 -23.76 2.65
N TYR A 40 -1.62 -23.68 2.51
CA TYR A 40 -2.29 -23.73 1.21
C TYR A 40 -3.03 -22.42 0.96
N TRP A 41 -3.05 -22.05 -0.32
CA TRP A 41 -3.84 -20.94 -0.80
C TRP A 41 -5.29 -21.38 -1.04
N LYS A 42 -6.24 -20.67 -0.43
CA LYS A 42 -7.67 -20.87 -0.64
C LYS A 42 -8.18 -19.82 -1.62
N GLN A 43 -8.30 -20.21 -2.88
CA GLN A 43 -8.71 -19.33 -3.99
C GLN A 43 -10.14 -18.77 -3.82
N ASP A 44 -11.05 -19.55 -3.23
CA ASP A 44 -12.44 -19.16 -2.98
C ASP A 44 -12.56 -17.98 -2.00
N LYS A 45 -11.64 -17.91 -1.04
CA LYS A 45 -11.64 -16.91 0.04
C LYS A 45 -10.49 -15.91 -0.05
N MET A 46 -9.55 -16.13 -0.96
CA MET A 46 -8.32 -15.35 -1.11
C MET A 46 -7.54 -15.23 0.21
N VAL A 47 -7.40 -16.36 0.91
CA VAL A 47 -6.68 -16.46 2.21
C VAL A 47 -5.65 -17.58 2.19
N PHE A 48 -4.63 -17.43 3.03
CA PHE A 48 -3.74 -18.52 3.39
C PHE A 48 -4.35 -19.30 4.56
N GLU A 49 -4.26 -20.62 4.53
CA GLU A 49 -4.67 -21.46 5.65
C GLU A 49 -3.51 -22.40 6.01
N CYS A 50 -3.14 -22.37 7.30
CA CYS A 50 -2.01 -23.13 7.82
C CYS A 50 -2.30 -24.63 7.74
N LYS A 51 -1.28 -25.43 7.39
CA LYS A 51 -1.39 -26.90 7.33
C LYS A 51 -1.53 -27.54 8.71
N GLU A 52 -0.79 -27.05 9.69
CA GLU A 52 -0.75 -27.61 11.04
C GLU A 52 -2.02 -27.27 11.85
N CYS A 53 -2.30 -25.97 12.03
CA CYS A 53 -3.35 -25.53 12.97
C CYS A 53 -4.64 -25.04 12.30
N ARG A 54 -4.74 -25.13 10.96
CA ARG A 54 -5.89 -24.67 10.14
C ARG A 54 -6.25 -23.19 10.31
N LEU A 55 -5.36 -22.40 10.90
CA LEU A 55 -5.57 -20.95 11.05
C LEU A 55 -5.60 -20.29 9.67
N ARG A 56 -6.63 -19.47 9.44
CA ARG A 56 -6.77 -18.65 8.23
C ARG A 56 -6.18 -17.25 8.45
N THR A 57 -5.41 -16.80 7.46
CA THR A 57 -4.75 -15.50 7.44
C THR A 57 -5.06 -14.81 6.12
N SER A 58 -5.69 -13.63 6.19
CA SER A 58 -5.94 -12.84 4.99
C SER A 58 -4.65 -12.23 4.44
N LEU A 59 -4.64 -11.88 3.14
CA LEU A 59 -3.52 -11.19 2.51
C LEU A 59 -3.14 -9.90 3.24
N LYS A 60 -4.11 -9.20 3.83
CA LYS A 60 -3.91 -7.91 4.49
C LYS A 60 -3.34 -8.02 5.91
N VAL A 61 -3.30 -9.21 6.51
CA VAL A 61 -2.71 -9.38 7.85
C VAL A 61 -1.23 -9.00 7.82
N GLY A 62 -0.79 -8.18 8.76
CA GLY A 62 0.60 -7.69 8.82
C GLY A 62 0.92 -6.63 7.78
N THR A 63 -0.08 -6.00 7.16
CA THR A 63 0.10 -4.92 6.19
C THR A 63 -0.57 -3.64 6.69
N ILE A 64 -0.31 -2.50 6.04
CA ILE A 64 -1.00 -1.23 6.31
C ILE A 64 -2.53 -1.38 6.10
N MET A 65 -2.94 -2.32 5.24
CA MET A 65 -4.34 -2.60 4.90
C MET A 65 -5.04 -3.51 5.91
N ASN A 66 -4.37 -3.91 7.00
CA ASN A 66 -4.91 -4.86 7.97
C ASN A 66 -6.23 -4.35 8.55
N ARG A 67 -7.19 -5.27 8.79
CA ARG A 67 -8.57 -4.99 9.24
C ARG A 67 -9.44 -4.15 8.28
N SER A 68 -8.91 -3.65 7.16
CA SER A 68 -9.70 -2.94 6.16
C SER A 68 -10.50 -3.89 5.26
N ARG A 69 -11.77 -3.53 5.04
CA ARG A 69 -12.65 -4.19 4.06
C ARG A 69 -12.51 -3.64 2.65
N LEU A 70 -11.74 -2.57 2.43
CA LEU A 70 -11.57 -1.97 1.11
C LEU A 70 -10.76 -2.87 0.16
N PRO A 71 -11.13 -2.99 -1.11
CA PRO A 71 -10.36 -3.74 -2.11
C PRO A 71 -8.88 -3.31 -2.17
N ILE A 72 -7.96 -4.22 -2.50
CA ILE A 72 -6.52 -3.92 -2.54
C ILE A 72 -6.21 -2.87 -3.61
N HIS A 73 -6.85 -2.92 -4.78
CA HIS A 73 -6.61 -1.95 -5.85
C HIS A 73 -6.94 -0.51 -5.44
N PHE A 74 -7.86 -0.30 -4.48
CA PHE A 74 -8.14 1.04 -3.95
C PHE A 74 -6.92 1.64 -3.26
N TRP A 75 -6.17 0.83 -2.52
CA TRP A 75 -4.94 1.26 -1.85
C TRP A 75 -3.86 1.63 -2.86
N VAL A 76 -3.72 0.85 -3.92
CA VAL A 76 -2.76 1.12 -5.01
C VAL A 76 -3.08 2.46 -5.69
N VAL A 77 -4.35 2.72 -6.00
CA VAL A 77 -4.79 3.99 -6.59
C VAL A 77 -4.60 5.15 -5.61
N ALA A 78 -4.95 4.96 -4.34
CA ALA A 78 -4.81 5.99 -3.32
C ALA A 78 -3.34 6.38 -3.09
N VAL A 79 -2.44 5.39 -3.01
CA VAL A 79 -0.98 5.59 -2.93
C VAL A 79 -0.50 6.39 -4.14
N ASN A 80 -0.90 5.98 -5.36
CA ASN A 80 -0.56 6.72 -6.58
C ASN A 80 -1.04 8.17 -6.51
N CYS A 81 -2.30 8.40 -6.12
CA CYS A 81 -2.86 9.76 -6.01
C CYS A 81 -2.13 10.64 -4.99
N ILE A 82 -1.72 10.07 -3.86
CA ILE A 82 -1.03 10.80 -2.80
C ILE A 82 0.43 11.08 -3.19
N ILE A 83 1.12 10.11 -3.79
CA ILE A 83 2.55 10.23 -4.14
C ILE A 83 2.77 11.08 -5.39
N SER A 84 1.93 10.96 -6.42
CA SER A 84 2.07 11.72 -7.66
C SER A 84 1.77 13.22 -7.50
N GLY A 85 1.88 13.78 -6.29
CA GLY A 85 1.93 15.22 -6.06
C GLY A 85 0.73 15.98 -6.61
N SER A 86 -0.43 15.34 -6.72
CA SER A 86 -1.64 16.04 -7.12
C SER A 86 -2.12 16.87 -5.91
N PHE A 87 -1.39 17.92 -5.53
CA PHE A 87 -1.66 18.79 -4.37
C PHE A 87 -3.08 19.41 -4.37
N LYS A 88 -3.85 19.18 -5.43
CA LYS A 88 -5.23 19.61 -5.62
C LYS A 88 -6.28 18.52 -5.34
N LEU A 89 -5.88 17.25 -5.14
CA LEU A 89 -6.85 16.17 -4.90
C LEU A 89 -7.31 16.16 -3.45
N THR A 90 -8.61 16.38 -3.28
CA THR A 90 -9.29 16.18 -2.00
C THR A 90 -9.62 14.70 -1.79
N ILE A 91 -9.94 14.32 -0.55
CA ILE A 91 -10.43 12.96 -0.26
C ILE A 91 -11.71 12.65 -1.05
N LYS A 92 -12.55 13.67 -1.33
CA LYS A 92 -13.74 13.54 -2.17
C LYS A 92 -13.40 13.24 -3.63
N ASP A 93 -12.29 13.78 -4.14
CA ASP A 93 -11.83 13.48 -5.50
C ASP A 93 -11.33 12.04 -5.59
N ILE A 94 -10.59 11.58 -4.58
CA ILE A 94 -10.16 10.17 -4.46
C ILE A 94 -11.39 9.25 -4.34
N GLN A 95 -12.37 9.60 -3.51
CA GLN A 95 -13.62 8.86 -3.37
C GLN A 95 -14.35 8.74 -4.71
N ARG A 96 -14.49 9.85 -5.45
CA ARG A 96 -15.14 9.86 -6.77
C ARG A 96 -14.38 9.00 -7.77
N LYS A 97 -13.06 9.06 -7.76
CA LYS A 97 -12.19 8.26 -8.63
C LYS A 97 -12.30 6.75 -8.36
N LEU A 98 -12.53 6.38 -7.10
CA LEU A 98 -12.72 4.99 -6.68
C LEU A 98 -14.18 4.53 -6.77
N GLU A 99 -15.10 5.44 -7.14
CA GLU A 99 -16.54 5.17 -7.21
C GLU A 99 -17.11 4.58 -5.90
N HIS A 100 -16.54 4.96 -4.76
CA HIS A 100 -16.94 4.44 -3.46
C HIS A 100 -18.04 5.28 -2.81
N ASN A 101 -19.08 4.61 -2.30
CA ASN A 101 -20.27 5.28 -1.76
C ASN A 101 -20.05 5.97 -0.40
N ARG A 102 -19.14 5.47 0.44
CA ARG A 102 -18.89 6.02 1.77
C ARG A 102 -17.60 6.84 1.79
N TYR A 103 -17.66 7.99 2.45
CA TYR A 103 -16.51 8.87 2.65
C TYR A 103 -15.55 8.33 3.71
N GLU A 104 -16.07 7.93 4.88
CA GLU A 104 -15.27 7.53 6.05
C GLU A 104 -14.18 6.49 5.75
N PRO A 105 -14.47 5.37 5.05
CA PRO A 105 -13.45 4.37 4.76
C PRO A 105 -12.32 4.91 3.87
N ILE A 106 -12.65 5.82 2.95
CA ILE A 106 -11.67 6.44 2.05
C ILE A 106 -10.81 7.45 2.84
N LEU A 107 -11.42 8.23 3.73
CA LEU A 107 -10.70 9.11 4.65
C LEU A 107 -9.70 8.31 5.50
N GLU A 108 -10.15 7.25 6.16
CA GLU A 108 -9.31 6.38 7.00
C GLU A 108 -8.15 5.78 6.21
N MET A 109 -8.42 5.27 5.01
CA MET A 109 -7.40 4.74 4.10
C MET A 109 -6.35 5.80 3.74
N CYS A 110 -6.80 6.98 3.31
CA CYS A 110 -5.90 8.07 2.95
C CYS A 110 -5.08 8.57 4.14
N ASN A 111 -5.68 8.69 5.33
CA ASN A 111 -5.00 9.09 6.55
C ASN A 111 -3.96 8.05 6.97
N THR A 112 -4.28 6.77 6.85
CA THR A 112 -3.34 5.68 7.13
C THR A 112 -2.14 5.76 6.20
N ILE A 113 -2.35 5.92 4.88
CA ILE A 113 -1.26 6.09 3.91
C ILE A 113 -0.41 7.33 4.24
N LYS A 114 -1.05 8.48 4.45
CA LYS A 114 -0.35 9.74 4.79
C LYS A 114 0.47 9.59 6.06
N MET A 115 -0.08 9.04 7.13
CA MET A 115 0.63 8.82 8.39
C MET A 115 1.86 7.93 8.18
N GLN A 116 1.75 6.85 7.41
CA GLN A 116 2.91 5.99 7.11
C GLN A 116 3.96 6.72 6.25
N LEU A 117 3.54 7.54 5.29
CA LEU A 117 4.46 8.39 4.53
C LEU A 117 5.15 9.45 5.39
N GLU A 118 4.43 10.16 6.28
CA GLU A 118 5.01 11.16 7.17
C GLU A 118 6.07 10.56 8.10
N ARG A 119 5.87 9.32 8.58
CA ARG A 119 6.87 8.63 9.42
C ARG A 119 8.17 8.33 8.70
N LEU A 120 8.09 8.14 7.40
CA LEU A 120 9.25 7.84 6.56
C LEU A 120 9.89 9.11 6.00
N LYS A 121 9.23 10.28 6.11
CA LYS A 121 9.85 11.54 5.73
C LYS A 121 11.02 11.81 6.67
N PRO A 122 12.22 12.10 6.14
CA PRO A 122 13.30 12.58 6.98
C PRO A 122 12.86 13.89 7.66
N GLU A 123 13.09 14.00 8.98
CA GLU A 123 12.86 15.24 9.72
C GLU A 123 13.62 16.38 9.00
N ARG A 124 12.90 17.37 8.46
CA ARG A 124 13.52 18.63 8.07
C ARG A 124 13.75 19.45 9.33
N LYS A 125 14.89 19.31 10.03
CA LYS A 125 15.24 20.29 11.07
C LYS A 125 16.72 20.64 11.16
N SER A 126 16.90 21.95 11.27
CA SER A 126 18.05 22.67 11.77
C SER A 126 18.60 22.00 13.04
N GLY A 127 19.82 21.47 12.97
CA GLY A 127 20.59 21.04 14.15
C GLY A 127 20.33 19.63 14.68
N THR A 128 20.96 18.65 14.02
CA THR A 128 21.60 17.42 14.56
C THR A 128 20.87 16.52 15.58
N SER A 129 20.39 15.36 15.13
CA SER A 129 20.97 14.01 15.39
C SER A 129 20.26 12.98 14.50
N LEU A 130 21.05 12.10 13.86
CA LEU A 130 20.71 11.46 12.58
C LEU A 130 19.76 10.26 12.71
N ILE A 131 18.76 10.21 11.83
CA ILE A 131 18.63 9.04 10.95
C ILE A 131 18.94 9.55 9.54
N SER A 132 20.11 9.22 9.01
CA SER A 132 20.52 9.60 7.65
C SER A 132 19.60 8.95 6.62
N PHE A 133 19.38 9.55 5.45
CA PHE A 133 18.73 8.88 4.32
C PHE A 133 19.34 7.49 4.06
N ASN A 134 20.65 7.34 4.31
CA ASN A 134 21.40 6.09 4.20
C ASN A 134 21.07 5.03 5.27
N GLU A 135 20.40 5.40 6.35
CA GLU A 135 20.03 4.50 7.46
C GLU A 135 18.60 3.93 7.31
N MET A 136 17.84 4.41 6.33
CA MET A 136 16.54 3.85 5.99
C MET A 136 16.73 2.53 5.19
N PRO A 137 15.87 1.51 5.29
CA PRO A 137 15.95 0.32 4.44
C PRO A 137 16.00 0.69 2.96
N LEU A 138 16.86 0.06 2.16
CA LEU A 138 17.05 0.36 0.73
C LEU A 138 15.74 0.36 -0.07
N SER A 139 14.76 -0.47 0.31
CA SER A 139 13.43 -0.50 -0.31
C SER A 139 12.61 0.79 -0.09
N GLU A 140 12.83 1.49 1.02
CA GLU A 140 12.17 2.76 1.34
C GLU A 140 12.93 3.92 0.72
N GLN A 141 14.27 3.87 0.70
CA GLN A 141 15.09 4.88 0.02
C GLN A 141 14.71 4.95 -1.46
N HIS A 142 14.65 3.79 -2.11
CA HIS A 142 14.25 3.68 -3.51
C HIS A 142 12.83 4.18 -3.75
N PHE A 143 11.90 3.91 -2.84
CA PHE A 143 10.53 4.41 -2.93
C PHE A 143 10.44 5.93 -2.81
N PHE A 144 11.21 6.55 -1.91
CA PHE A 144 11.26 8.01 -1.73
C PHE A 144 11.98 8.71 -2.88
N THR A 145 13.14 8.22 -3.31
CA THR A 145 13.82 8.74 -4.52
C THR A 145 12.88 8.65 -5.72
N TRP A 146 12.20 7.51 -5.89
CA TRP A 146 11.22 7.35 -6.97
C TRP A 146 10.07 8.36 -6.84
N ALA A 147 9.49 8.53 -5.65
CA ALA A 147 8.40 9.45 -5.36
C ALA A 147 8.78 10.93 -5.59
N GLU A 148 9.95 11.35 -5.12
CA GLU A 148 10.48 12.71 -5.29
C GLU A 148 10.83 13.00 -6.76
N CYS A 149 11.32 12.01 -7.50
CA CYS A 149 11.55 12.11 -8.95
C CYS A 149 10.26 12.16 -9.80
N GLN A 150 9.07 11.90 -9.24
CA GLN A 150 7.79 11.92 -9.99
C GLN A 150 7.02 13.25 -9.89
N ASN A 151 7.67 14.37 -9.54
CA ASN A 151 7.03 15.70 -9.55
C ASN A 151 6.64 16.20 -10.96
N GLU A 152 6.87 15.42 -12.02
CA GLU A 152 6.43 15.71 -13.38
C GLU A 152 5.24 14.84 -13.80
N SER A 153 4.15 15.54 -14.13
CA SER A 153 2.88 15.18 -14.76
C SER A 153 2.67 13.75 -15.30
N HIS A 154 1.59 13.12 -14.81
CA HIS A 154 0.78 12.10 -15.50
C HIS A 154 1.51 10.88 -16.08
N LYS A 155 1.82 9.87 -15.25
CA LYS A 155 2.17 8.53 -15.75
C LYS A 155 1.05 7.51 -15.49
N LYS A 156 0.83 6.69 -16.51
CA LYS A 156 -0.04 5.51 -16.50
C LYS A 156 0.45 4.54 -15.42
N ILE A 157 -0.45 4.04 -14.57
CA ILE A 157 -0.13 2.95 -13.65
C ILE A 157 0.21 1.72 -14.50
N ASP A 158 1.47 1.28 -14.44
CA ASP A 158 1.95 0.05 -15.05
C ASP A 158 2.19 -1.04 -13.98
N GLN A 159 2.49 -2.26 -14.43
CA GLN A 159 2.67 -3.39 -13.52
C GLN A 159 3.86 -3.21 -12.55
N LYS A 160 4.93 -2.53 -12.97
CA LYS A 160 6.09 -2.29 -12.10
C LYS A 160 5.74 -1.36 -10.95
N LEU A 161 4.96 -0.32 -11.22
CA LEU A 161 4.45 0.60 -10.19
C LEU A 161 3.49 -0.10 -9.23
N ILE A 162 2.61 -0.97 -9.72
CA ILE A 162 1.70 -1.75 -8.87
C ILE A 162 2.51 -2.61 -7.90
N ILE A 163 3.54 -3.31 -8.38
CA ILE A 163 4.41 -4.15 -7.54
C ILE A 163 5.08 -3.29 -6.46
N LEU A 164 5.69 -2.16 -6.85
CA LEU A 164 6.35 -1.24 -5.90
C LEU A 164 5.38 -0.77 -4.81
N TYR A 165 4.17 -0.36 -5.18
CA TYR A 165 3.15 0.07 -4.22
C TYR A 165 2.68 -1.06 -3.32
N LEU A 166 2.49 -2.28 -3.86
CA LEU A 166 2.09 -3.43 -3.06
C LEU A 166 3.19 -3.89 -2.10
N GLU A 167 4.45 -3.84 -2.51
CA GLU A 167 5.59 -4.11 -1.63
C GLU A 167 5.63 -3.11 -0.47
N TRP A 168 5.42 -1.82 -0.76
CA TRP A 168 5.34 -0.79 0.27
C TRP A 168 4.13 -0.99 1.20
N LEU A 169 2.94 -1.21 0.64
CA LEU A 169 1.70 -1.46 1.40
C LEU A 169 1.77 -2.72 2.27
N SER A 170 2.57 -3.70 1.86
CA SER A 170 2.78 -4.97 2.58
C SER A 170 3.58 -4.82 3.86
N LYS A 171 4.23 -3.68 4.09
CA LYS A 171 5.01 -3.45 5.31
C LYS A 171 4.10 -3.37 6.52
N SER A 172 4.53 -4.01 7.61
CA SER A 172 3.82 -3.96 8.88
C SER A 172 3.73 -2.52 9.39
N PRO A 173 2.54 -2.01 9.71
CA PRO A 173 2.43 -0.71 10.35
C PRO A 173 3.03 -0.83 11.76
N GLN A 174 4.07 -0.05 12.03
CA GLN A 174 4.75 -0.01 13.33
C GLN A 174 3.85 0.74 14.35
N ILE A 175 2.69 0.19 14.71
CA ILE A 175 1.77 0.82 15.66
C ILE A 175 2.26 0.50 17.08
N TYR A 176 2.87 1.50 17.74
CA TYR A 176 2.98 1.53 19.19
C TYR A 176 1.56 1.69 19.75
N TYR A 177 1.17 0.79 20.65
CA TYR A 177 -0.04 0.95 21.47
C TYR A 177 0.15 2.12 22.45
#